data_AF-A0A397U2L3-F1
#
_entry.id   AF-A0A397U2L3-F1
#
_cell.length_a   1.000
_cell.length_b   1.000
_cell.length_c   1.000
_cell.angle_alpha   90.00
_cell.angle_beta   90.00
_cell.angle_gamma   90.00
#
_symmetry.space_group_name_H-M   'P 1'
#
loop_
_entity.id
_entity.type
_entity.pdbx_description
1 polymer ?
#
loop_
_entity_poly.entity_id
_entity_poly.type
_entity_poly.pdbx_seq_one_letter_code
_entity_poly.pdbx_strand_id
1 'polypeptide(L)'
;MCVLTVTFKPNQENYYYIDLKDKDGNVIDRVGFLDAKLEKSAISKILQYLISKRKEQKKIMKDKSKTELERFLADLFQQAYKLGANGLYGLLGSEHSIISNKKIAHCVTTVGQYQVKNLGDFCKSKGCDLIAGDTDSVMININYVTKDVIKRFYPKFINYQTVDNVEGYKQTLLEFYEQLVIESFKEATVLCEEYNTLNHIGDYPKINLCVEKALGFTGFFSKKHYIGQKFKSGT
;
A
#
# COMPACT_ATOMS: atom_id res chain seq x y z
N MET A 1 -24.25 -42.45 -6.46
CA MET A 1 -24.67 -41.04 -6.57
C MET A 1 -25.51 -40.73 -5.34
N CYS A 2 -24.93 -40.05 -4.35
CA CYS A 2 -25.66 -39.58 -3.18
C CYS A 2 -25.36 -38.08 -3.10
N VAL A 3 -26.27 -37.27 -3.63
CA VAL A 3 -26.18 -35.81 -3.50
C VAL A 3 -26.87 -35.49 -2.17
N LEU A 4 -26.08 -35.53 -1.11
CA LEU A 4 -26.48 -34.99 0.19
C LEU A 4 -26.40 -33.47 0.06
N THR A 5 -27.52 -32.85 -0.31
CA THR A 5 -27.66 -31.39 -0.24
C THR A 5 -27.81 -30.99 1.22
N VAL A 6 -26.69 -30.85 1.93
CA VAL A 6 -26.68 -30.25 3.27
C VAL A 6 -26.95 -28.76 3.07
N THR A 7 -28.21 -28.37 3.22
CA THR A 7 -28.60 -26.95 3.27
C THR A 7 -28.18 -26.41 4.64
N PHE A 8 -26.90 -26.06 4.78
CA PHE A 8 -26.40 -25.44 5.99
C PHE A 8 -26.97 -24.01 6.06
N LYS A 9 -27.87 -23.76 7.01
CA LYS A 9 -28.23 -22.40 7.42
C LYS A 9 -27.22 -21.99 8.50
N PRO A 10 -26.19 -21.17 8.19
CA PRO A 10 -25.18 -20.80 9.16
C PRO A 10 -25.80 -19.98 10.28
N ASN A 11 -25.39 -20.26 11.52
CA ASN A 11 -25.54 -19.29 12.58
C ASN A 11 -24.68 -18.06 12.20
N GLN A 12 -25.30 -16.89 12.02
CA GLN A 12 -24.68 -15.72 11.38
C GLN A 12 -23.54 -15.09 12.20
N GLU A 13 -23.41 -15.43 13.48
CA GLU A 13 -22.46 -14.79 14.40
C GLU A 13 -20.99 -15.04 14.07
N ASN A 14 -20.67 -16.06 13.25
CA ASN A 14 -19.29 -16.50 13.00
C ASN A 14 -18.82 -16.35 11.54
N TYR A 15 -19.62 -15.70 10.70
CA TYR A 15 -19.34 -15.50 9.29
C TYR A 15 -19.27 -14.01 8.96
N TYR A 16 -18.29 -13.64 8.14
CA TYR A 16 -18.29 -12.34 7.45
C TYR A 16 -18.58 -12.56 5.97
N TYR A 17 -19.23 -11.58 5.34
CA TYR A 17 -19.70 -11.70 3.97
C TYR A 17 -19.03 -10.67 3.08
N ILE A 18 -18.74 -11.09 1.85
CA ILE A 18 -18.23 -10.22 0.81
C ILE A 18 -19.23 -10.24 -0.34
N ASP A 19 -19.82 -9.07 -0.61
CA ASP A 19 -20.70 -8.87 -1.76
C ASP A 19 -19.85 -8.63 -3.00
N LEU A 20 -19.92 -9.57 -3.94
CA LEU A 20 -19.34 -9.43 -5.27
C LEU A 20 -20.31 -8.61 -6.10
N LYS A 21 -19.79 -7.58 -6.79
CA LYS A 21 -20.58 -6.65 -7.59
C LYS A 21 -20.19 -6.72 -9.06
N ASP A 22 -21.15 -6.46 -9.94
CA ASP A 22 -20.87 -6.21 -11.36
C ASP A 22 -20.31 -4.80 -11.59
N LYS A 23 -20.09 -4.43 -12.86
CA LYS A 23 -19.60 -3.11 -13.25
C LYS A 23 -20.57 -1.98 -12.95
N ASP A 24 -21.87 -2.29 -12.88
CA ASP A 24 -22.95 -1.34 -12.63
C ASP A 24 -23.24 -1.19 -11.12
N GLY A 25 -22.58 -2.00 -10.27
CA GLY A 25 -22.67 -1.97 -8.82
C GLY A 25 -23.72 -2.91 -8.23
N ASN A 26 -24.39 -3.73 -9.05
CA ASN A 26 -25.36 -4.71 -8.56
C ASN A 26 -24.64 -5.90 -7.94
N VAL A 27 -25.16 -6.40 -6.82
CA VAL A 27 -24.60 -7.59 -6.15
C VAL A 27 -24.92 -8.82 -7.00
N ILE A 28 -23.88 -9.44 -7.55
CA ILE A 28 -23.96 -10.66 -8.37
C ILE A 28 -23.89 -11.94 -7.52
N ASP A 29 -23.20 -11.88 -6.39
CA ASP A 29 -23.02 -13.02 -5.49
C ASP A 29 -22.61 -12.54 -4.10
N ARG A 30 -22.90 -13.33 -3.07
CA ARG A 30 -22.51 -13.05 -1.68
C ARG A 30 -21.72 -14.23 -1.14
N VAL A 31 -20.43 -14.02 -0.89
CA VAL A 31 -19.52 -15.06 -0.42
C VAL A 31 -19.34 -14.95 1.09
N GLY A 32 -19.74 -15.99 1.82
CA GLY A 32 -19.52 -16.09 3.26
C GLY A 32 -18.18 -16.73 3.59
N PHE A 33 -17.45 -16.15 4.54
CA PHE A 33 -16.21 -16.67 5.08
C PHE A 33 -16.35 -16.93 6.57
N LEU A 34 -15.89 -18.09 7.03
CA LEU A 34 -15.79 -18.40 8.46
C LEU A 34 -14.68 -17.53 9.09
N ASP A 35 -14.92 -17.01 10.30
CA ASP A 35 -13.90 -16.26 11.03
C ASP A 35 -12.63 -17.12 11.21
N ALA A 36 -11.49 -16.57 10.80
CA ALA A 36 -10.18 -17.22 10.91
C ALA A 36 -9.74 -17.47 12.37
N LYS A 37 -10.38 -16.82 13.36
CA LYS A 37 -10.22 -17.13 14.79
C LYS A 37 -10.71 -18.54 15.13
N LEU A 38 -11.69 -19.04 14.41
CA LEU A 38 -12.23 -20.39 14.61
C LEU A 38 -11.37 -21.42 13.88
N GLU A 39 -11.15 -21.21 12.58
CA GLU A 39 -10.35 -22.14 11.79
C GLU A 39 -9.63 -21.45 10.62
N LYS A 40 -8.31 -21.74 10.48
CA LYS A 40 -7.51 -21.25 9.36
C LYS A 40 -7.50 -22.26 8.21
N SER A 41 -7.86 -21.80 7.02
CA SER A 41 -7.75 -22.58 5.78
C SER A 41 -6.31 -23.01 5.48
N ALA A 42 -6.14 -24.07 4.69
CA ALA A 42 -4.83 -24.52 4.21
C ALA A 42 -4.09 -23.40 3.43
N ILE A 43 -4.81 -22.67 2.56
CA ILE A 43 -4.28 -21.52 1.81
C ILE A 43 -3.78 -20.44 2.77
N SER A 44 -4.54 -20.10 3.80
CA SER A 44 -4.15 -19.11 4.82
C SER A 44 -2.90 -19.54 5.59
N LYS A 45 -2.76 -20.83 5.91
CA LYS A 45 -1.57 -21.39 6.58
C LYS A 45 -0.32 -21.27 5.68
N ILE A 46 -0.45 -21.62 4.40
CA ILE A 46 0.63 -21.51 3.41
C ILE A 46 1.06 -20.05 3.25
N LEU A 47 0.11 -19.12 3.09
CA LEU A 47 0.41 -17.69 2.98
C LEU A 47 1.13 -17.16 4.23
N GLN A 48 0.67 -17.52 5.43
CA GLN A 48 1.31 -17.10 6.68
C GLN A 48 2.75 -17.59 6.76
N TYR A 49 3.01 -18.84 6.34
CA TYR A 49 4.36 -19.38 6.27
C TYR A 49 5.25 -18.57 5.31
N LEU A 50 4.79 -18.34 4.06
CA LEU A 50 5.54 -17.59 3.05
C LEU A 50 5.84 -16.15 3.51
N ILE A 51 4.84 -15.47 4.09
CA ILE A 51 4.99 -14.11 4.63
C ILE A 51 5.97 -14.09 5.80
N SER A 52 5.90 -15.07 6.71
CA SER A 52 6.82 -15.18 7.86
C SER A 52 8.26 -15.38 7.39
N LYS A 53 8.49 -16.32 6.46
CA LYS A 53 9.82 -16.56 5.90
C LYS A 53 10.35 -15.35 5.17
N ARG A 54 9.53 -14.66 4.39
CA ARG A 54 9.91 -13.39 3.77
C ARG A 54 10.33 -12.35 4.81
N LYS A 55 9.62 -12.25 5.94
CA LYS A 55 9.95 -11.31 7.02
C LYS A 55 11.28 -11.65 7.69
N GLU A 56 11.56 -12.92 7.92
CA GLU A 56 12.87 -13.40 8.42
C GLU A 56 14.01 -12.98 7.48
N GLN A 57 13.88 -13.24 6.18
CA GLN A 57 14.91 -12.87 5.19
C GLN A 57 15.10 -11.36 5.09
N LYS A 58 14.01 -10.57 5.15
CA LYS A 58 14.10 -9.11 5.19
C LYS A 58 14.83 -8.57 6.42
N LYS A 59 14.81 -9.28 7.55
CA LYS A 59 15.61 -8.88 8.73
C LYS A 59 17.09 -9.09 8.47
N ILE A 60 17.47 -10.26 7.92
CA ILE A 60 18.86 -10.57 7.56
C ILE A 60 19.40 -9.58 6.54
N MET A 61 18.62 -9.23 5.53
CA MET A 61 18.99 -8.26 4.49
C MET A 61 19.34 -6.87 5.04
N LYS A 62 18.69 -6.47 6.15
CA LYS A 62 18.88 -5.17 6.82
C LYS A 62 19.95 -5.20 7.92
N ASP A 63 20.39 -6.39 8.33
CA ASP A 63 21.36 -6.56 9.40
C ASP A 63 22.76 -6.17 8.91
N LYS A 64 23.37 -5.18 9.56
CA LYS A 64 24.70 -4.67 9.22
C LYS A 64 25.83 -5.60 9.66
N SER A 65 25.57 -6.58 10.54
CA SER A 65 26.54 -7.58 10.97
C SER A 65 26.78 -8.68 9.93
N LYS A 66 25.93 -8.75 8.90
CA LYS A 66 25.96 -9.78 7.86
C LYS A 66 26.87 -9.40 6.70
N THR A 67 27.52 -10.40 6.14
CA THR A 67 28.34 -10.26 4.94
C THR A 67 27.50 -9.80 3.75
N GLU A 68 28.13 -9.19 2.76
CA GLU A 68 27.44 -8.76 1.54
C GLU A 68 26.79 -9.95 0.82
N LEU A 69 27.47 -11.09 0.77
CA LEU A 69 26.93 -12.33 0.19
C LEU A 69 25.69 -12.83 0.93
N GLU A 70 25.70 -12.85 2.27
CA GLU A 70 24.51 -13.24 3.05
C GLU A 70 23.33 -12.30 2.81
N ARG A 71 23.58 -10.98 2.72
CA ARG A 71 22.53 -9.99 2.46
C ARG A 71 21.98 -10.12 1.04
N PHE A 72 22.84 -10.43 0.07
CA PHE A 72 22.43 -10.72 -1.30
C PHE A 72 21.56 -11.98 -1.39
N LEU A 73 21.98 -13.09 -0.77
CA LEU A 73 21.18 -14.32 -0.71
C LEU A 73 19.84 -14.09 -0.01
N ALA A 74 19.83 -13.33 1.09
CA ALA A 74 18.60 -12.97 1.79
C ALA A 74 17.65 -12.15 0.90
N ASP A 75 18.18 -11.27 0.04
CA ASP A 75 17.35 -10.56 -0.94
C ASP A 75 16.77 -11.52 -2.00
N LEU A 76 17.57 -12.44 -2.53
CA LEU A 76 17.06 -13.47 -3.46
C LEU A 76 15.93 -14.29 -2.83
N PHE A 77 16.12 -14.76 -1.59
CA PHE A 77 15.09 -15.53 -0.89
C PHE A 77 13.83 -14.71 -0.60
N GLN A 78 13.95 -13.45 -0.15
CA GLN A 78 12.75 -12.64 0.09
C GLN A 78 11.96 -12.37 -1.20
N GLN A 79 12.64 -12.23 -2.35
CA GLN A 79 12.01 -12.12 -3.66
C GLN A 79 11.30 -13.42 -4.04
N ALA A 80 11.93 -14.58 -3.85
CA ALA A 80 11.30 -15.89 -4.11
C ALA A 80 10.05 -16.12 -3.25
N TYR A 81 10.11 -15.82 -1.95
CA TYR A 81 8.94 -15.92 -1.06
C TYR A 81 7.82 -14.94 -1.46
N LYS A 82 8.16 -13.72 -1.91
CA LYS A 82 7.18 -12.77 -2.46
C LYS A 82 6.51 -13.34 -3.70
N LEU A 83 7.29 -13.88 -4.62
CA LEU A 83 6.77 -14.48 -5.86
C LEU A 83 5.85 -15.65 -5.56
N GLY A 84 6.23 -16.55 -4.64
CA GLY A 84 5.38 -17.67 -4.22
C GLY A 84 4.05 -17.20 -3.60
N ALA A 85 4.09 -16.19 -2.73
CA ALA A 85 2.87 -15.66 -2.11
C ALA A 85 1.93 -15.01 -3.14
N ASN A 86 2.48 -14.20 -4.05
CA ASN A 86 1.70 -13.56 -5.13
C ASN A 86 1.20 -14.60 -6.15
N GLY A 87 2.00 -15.63 -6.43
CA GLY A 87 1.66 -16.71 -7.33
C GLY A 87 0.47 -17.53 -6.84
N LEU A 88 0.34 -17.74 -5.52
CA LEU A 88 -0.81 -18.45 -4.94
C LEU A 88 -2.14 -17.76 -5.27
N TYR A 89 -2.17 -16.43 -5.26
CA TYR A 89 -3.34 -15.68 -5.72
C TYR A 89 -3.63 -15.91 -7.21
N GLY A 90 -2.59 -15.89 -8.06
CA GLY A 90 -2.73 -16.20 -9.49
C GLY A 90 -3.27 -17.62 -9.75
N LEU A 91 -2.87 -18.60 -8.94
CA LEU A 91 -3.37 -19.97 -9.00
C LEU A 91 -4.86 -20.07 -8.64
N LEU A 92 -5.39 -19.22 -7.77
CA LEU A 92 -6.83 -19.19 -7.46
C LEU A 92 -7.66 -18.67 -8.64
N GLY A 93 -7.09 -17.79 -9.47
CA GLY A 93 -7.76 -17.21 -10.64
C GLY A 93 -7.63 -18.03 -11.92
N SER A 94 -6.72 -19.00 -11.97
CA SER A 94 -6.45 -19.81 -13.16
C SER A 94 -7.35 -21.04 -13.22
N GLU A 95 -8.01 -21.29 -14.35
CA GLU A 95 -8.84 -22.49 -14.57
C GLU A 95 -8.03 -23.79 -14.60
N HIS A 96 -6.74 -23.71 -14.92
CA HIS A 96 -5.84 -24.87 -15.02
C HIS A 96 -5.22 -25.28 -13.68
N SER A 97 -5.54 -24.56 -12.60
CA SER A 97 -5.03 -24.83 -11.26
C SER A 97 -5.95 -25.78 -10.50
N ILE A 98 -5.36 -26.72 -9.76
CA ILE A 98 -6.10 -27.66 -8.90
C ILE A 98 -6.82 -26.92 -7.76
N ILE A 99 -6.29 -25.77 -7.34
CA ILE A 99 -6.89 -24.94 -6.29
C ILE A 99 -7.76 -23.80 -6.85
N SER A 100 -8.13 -23.85 -8.14
CA SER A 100 -8.89 -22.79 -8.80
C SER A 100 -10.19 -22.48 -8.06
N ASN A 101 -10.38 -21.20 -7.71
CA ASN A 101 -11.62 -20.70 -7.16
C ASN A 101 -11.81 -19.23 -7.52
N LYS A 102 -12.48 -19.00 -8.66
CA LYS A 102 -12.75 -17.66 -9.19
C LYS A 102 -13.51 -16.76 -8.22
N LYS A 103 -14.40 -17.31 -7.39
CA LYS A 103 -15.14 -16.53 -6.39
C LYS A 103 -14.21 -15.95 -5.33
N ILE A 104 -13.27 -16.77 -4.82
CA ILE A 104 -12.26 -16.30 -3.87
C ILE A 104 -11.32 -15.27 -4.53
N ALA A 105 -10.87 -15.53 -5.76
CA ALA A 105 -10.04 -14.58 -6.50
C ALA A 105 -10.74 -13.22 -6.69
N HIS A 106 -12.03 -13.23 -7.01
CA HIS A 106 -12.84 -12.02 -7.13
C HIS A 106 -13.02 -11.31 -5.79
N CYS A 107 -13.22 -12.05 -4.69
CA CYS A 107 -13.29 -11.47 -3.34
C CYS A 107 -12.01 -10.70 -2.98
N VAL A 108 -10.84 -11.30 -3.24
CA VAL A 108 -9.54 -10.64 -2.98
C VAL A 108 -9.40 -9.35 -3.79
N THR A 109 -9.78 -9.35 -5.07
CA THR A 109 -9.76 -8.14 -5.92
C THR A 109 -10.72 -7.08 -5.38
N THR A 110 -11.92 -7.47 -4.99
CA THR A 110 -12.97 -6.57 -4.47
C THR A 110 -12.49 -5.87 -3.20
N VAL A 111 -11.92 -6.63 -2.25
CA VAL A 111 -11.35 -6.07 -1.01
C VAL A 111 -10.19 -5.14 -1.32
N GLY A 112 -9.29 -5.50 -2.25
CA GLY A 112 -8.18 -4.64 -2.65
C GLY A 112 -8.65 -3.29 -3.22
N GLN A 113 -9.63 -3.32 -4.13
CA GLN A 113 -10.21 -2.11 -4.72
C GLN A 113 -10.93 -1.25 -3.67
N TYR A 114 -11.69 -1.88 -2.77
CA TYR A 114 -12.34 -1.19 -1.66
C TYR A 114 -11.30 -0.44 -0.80
N GLN A 115 -10.20 -1.10 -0.46
CA GLN A 115 -9.16 -0.52 0.40
C GLN A 115 -8.47 0.69 -0.26
N VAL A 116 -8.14 0.61 -1.54
CA VAL A 116 -7.57 1.76 -2.28
C VAL A 116 -8.56 2.93 -2.35
N LYS A 117 -9.85 2.65 -2.58
CA LYS A 117 -10.89 3.67 -2.60
C LYS A 117 -11.07 4.33 -1.22
N ASN A 118 -11.20 3.53 -0.17
CA ASN A 118 -11.36 3.99 1.20
C ASN A 118 -10.18 4.86 1.65
N LEU A 119 -8.96 4.45 1.30
CA LEU A 119 -7.77 5.26 1.53
C LEU A 119 -7.79 6.58 0.76
N GLY A 120 -8.20 6.55 -0.51
CA GLY A 120 -8.36 7.77 -1.30
C GLY A 120 -9.36 8.76 -0.69
N ASP A 121 -10.49 8.27 -0.20
CA ASP A 121 -11.52 9.09 0.46
C ASP A 121 -11.03 9.63 1.81
N PHE A 122 -10.29 8.83 2.59
CA PHE A 122 -9.62 9.30 3.81
C PHE A 122 -8.64 10.43 3.52
N CYS A 123 -7.75 10.27 2.54
CA CYS A 123 -6.77 11.31 2.20
C CYS A 123 -7.45 12.62 1.77
N LYS A 124 -8.53 12.55 0.98
CA LYS A 124 -9.33 13.73 0.61
C LYS A 124 -9.94 14.42 1.83
N SER A 125 -10.47 13.66 2.78
CA SER A 125 -11.02 14.21 4.03
C SER A 125 -9.98 14.98 4.86
N LYS A 126 -8.69 14.67 4.68
CA LYS A 126 -7.54 15.33 5.30
C LYS A 126 -6.97 16.49 4.48
N GLY A 127 -7.65 16.88 3.39
CA GLY A 127 -7.18 17.97 2.51
C GLY A 127 -5.97 17.60 1.65
N CYS A 128 -5.71 16.30 1.46
CA CYS A 128 -4.70 15.81 0.53
C CYS A 128 -5.34 15.47 -0.82
N ASP A 129 -4.62 15.74 -1.91
CA ASP A 129 -5.09 15.34 -3.24
C ASP A 129 -4.54 13.96 -3.59
N LEU A 130 -5.42 13.05 -4.00
CA LEU A 130 -5.00 11.77 -4.55
C LEU A 130 -4.51 11.97 -5.99
N ILE A 131 -3.21 11.83 -6.21
CA ILE A 131 -2.61 11.98 -7.55
C ILE A 131 -2.76 10.68 -8.35
N ALA A 132 -2.46 9.55 -7.72
CA ALA A 132 -2.51 8.25 -8.37
C ALA A 132 -2.84 7.15 -7.35
N GLY A 133 -3.50 6.09 -7.83
CA GLY A 133 -3.66 4.84 -7.09
C GLY A 133 -3.45 3.67 -8.03
N ASP A 134 -2.61 2.72 -7.66
CA ASP A 134 -2.43 1.46 -8.39
C ASP A 134 -2.31 0.29 -7.43
N THR A 135 -3.25 -0.65 -7.54
CA THR A 135 -3.30 -1.99 -6.92
C THR A 135 -3.15 -2.04 -5.40
N ASP A 136 -1.99 -1.66 -4.86
CA ASP A 136 -1.60 -1.72 -3.45
C ASP A 136 -0.95 -0.42 -2.94
N SER A 137 -0.92 0.64 -3.77
CA SER A 137 -0.29 1.91 -3.42
C SER A 137 -1.14 3.11 -3.85
N VAL A 138 -1.03 4.19 -3.07
CA VAL A 138 -1.57 5.51 -3.41
C VAL A 138 -0.47 6.54 -3.36
N MET A 139 -0.56 7.53 -4.23
CA MET A 139 0.31 8.69 -4.25
C MET A 139 -0.54 9.92 -3.98
N ILE A 140 -0.16 10.65 -2.94
CA ILE A 140 -0.90 11.81 -2.45
C ILE A 140 -0.05 13.07 -2.55
N ASN A 141 -0.71 14.20 -2.78
CA ASN A 141 -0.14 15.53 -2.65
C ASN A 141 -0.61 16.15 -1.33
N ILE A 142 0.34 16.56 -0.50
CA ILE A 142 0.07 17.21 0.79
C ILE A 142 0.21 18.72 0.60
N ASN A 143 -0.82 19.32 0.01
CA ASN A 143 -0.79 20.71 -0.44
C ASN A 143 -0.53 21.72 0.68
N TYR A 144 -1.02 21.46 1.89
CA TYR A 144 -0.87 22.40 3.00
C TYR A 144 0.58 22.48 3.49
N VAL A 145 1.28 21.34 3.59
CA VAL A 145 2.73 21.31 3.87
C VAL A 145 3.49 22.12 2.82
N THR A 146 3.16 21.92 1.54
CA THR A 146 3.78 22.69 0.44
C THR A 146 3.58 24.20 0.62
N LYS A 147 2.36 24.63 0.94
CA LYS A 147 2.06 26.06 1.18
C LYS A 147 2.85 26.63 2.36
N ASP A 148 2.99 25.88 3.45
CA ASP A 148 3.65 26.36 4.66
C ASP A 148 5.18 26.39 4.54
N VAL A 149 5.77 25.46 3.79
CA VAL A 149 7.18 25.53 3.42
C VAL A 149 7.43 26.72 2.48
N ILE A 150 6.58 26.94 1.47
CA ILE A 150 6.70 28.09 0.56
C ILE A 150 6.66 29.41 1.33
N LYS A 151 5.70 29.61 2.24
CA LYS A 151 5.61 30.84 3.04
C LYS A 151 6.90 31.15 3.81
N ARG A 152 7.57 30.12 4.35
CA ARG A 152 8.83 30.28 5.12
C ARG A 152 10.02 30.63 4.24
N PHE A 153 10.09 30.08 3.02
CA PHE A 153 11.20 30.30 2.11
C PHE A 153 10.99 31.47 1.15
N TYR A 154 9.76 31.91 0.94
CA TYR A 154 9.41 33.01 0.04
C TYR A 154 10.24 34.30 0.28
N PRO A 155 10.44 34.78 1.53
CA PRO A 155 11.29 35.94 1.78
C PRO A 155 12.76 35.72 1.37
N LYS A 156 13.27 34.49 1.54
CA LYS A 156 14.64 34.15 1.12
C LYS A 156 14.78 34.22 -0.39
N PHE A 157 13.79 33.75 -1.14
CA PHE A 157 13.81 33.79 -2.61
C PHE A 157 13.73 35.22 -3.18
N ILE A 158 12.96 36.12 -2.56
CA ILE A 158 12.88 37.53 -3.02
C ILE A 158 14.25 38.21 -2.94
N ASN A 159 15.04 37.91 -1.90
CA ASN A 159 16.36 38.53 -1.70
C ASN A 159 17.39 38.19 -2.79
N TYR A 160 17.12 37.21 -3.66
CA TYR A 160 18.00 36.83 -4.78
C TYR A 160 17.59 37.43 -6.12
N GLN A 161 16.52 38.24 -6.19
CA GLN A 161 16.09 38.88 -7.44
C GLN A 161 17.08 39.93 -7.97
N THR A 162 18.06 40.34 -7.16
CA THR A 162 19.18 41.20 -7.58
C THR A 162 20.39 40.35 -7.99
N VAL A 163 20.36 39.89 -9.24
CA VAL A 163 21.34 39.29 -10.19
C VAL A 163 22.74 38.77 -9.75
N ASP A 164 23.31 39.05 -8.58
CA ASP A 164 24.73 38.75 -8.29
C ASP A 164 25.01 37.47 -7.46
N ASN A 165 23.99 36.72 -7.01
CA ASN A 165 24.21 35.53 -6.17
C ASN A 165 23.43 34.28 -6.63
N VAL A 166 23.78 33.80 -7.82
CA VAL A 166 23.22 32.56 -8.41
C VAL A 166 23.45 31.34 -7.50
N GLU A 167 24.60 31.26 -6.82
CA GLU A 167 24.94 30.11 -5.99
C GLU A 167 24.13 30.07 -4.69
N GLY A 168 23.92 31.22 -4.05
CA GLY A 168 23.04 31.34 -2.89
C GLY A 168 21.58 31.03 -3.22
N TYR A 169 21.11 31.39 -4.42
CA TYR A 169 19.78 31.00 -4.88
C TYR A 169 19.65 29.49 -5.03
N LYS A 170 20.62 28.82 -5.67
CA LYS A 170 20.64 27.35 -5.80
C LYS A 170 20.63 26.67 -4.43
N GLN A 171 21.47 27.14 -3.49
CA GLN A 171 21.55 26.59 -2.15
C GLN A 171 20.20 26.72 -1.42
N THR A 172 19.58 27.91 -1.47
CA THR A 172 18.25 28.14 -0.87
C THR A 172 17.18 27.26 -1.52
N LEU A 173 17.26 27.05 -2.84
CA LEU A 173 16.34 26.18 -3.56
C LEU A 173 16.49 24.71 -3.11
N LEU A 174 17.72 24.22 -2.97
CA LEU A 174 17.99 22.87 -2.47
C LEU A 174 17.46 22.68 -1.04
N GLU A 175 17.72 23.65 -0.15
CA GLU A 175 17.20 23.64 1.23
C GLU A 175 15.67 23.65 1.27
N PHE A 176 15.03 24.44 0.40
CA PHE A 176 13.57 24.46 0.28
C PHE A 176 13.00 23.08 -0.09
N TYR A 177 13.58 22.41 -1.10
CA TYR A 177 13.14 21.08 -1.51
C TYR A 177 13.42 20.03 -0.45
N GLU A 178 14.56 20.09 0.23
CA GLU A 178 14.88 19.19 1.33
C GLU A 178 13.87 19.31 2.47
N GLN A 179 13.55 20.53 2.90
CA GLN A 179 12.53 20.76 3.94
C GLN A 179 11.15 20.28 3.50
N LEU A 180 10.77 20.56 2.25
CA LEU A 180 9.49 20.09 1.69
C LEU A 180 9.37 18.58 1.77
N VAL A 181 10.42 17.85 1.42
CA VAL A 181 10.47 16.39 1.48
C VAL A 181 10.37 15.89 2.92
N ILE A 182 11.17 16.43 3.83
CA ILE A 182 11.22 15.99 5.24
C ILE A 182 9.84 16.17 5.89
N GLU A 183 9.23 17.32 5.72
CA GLU A 183 7.93 17.61 6.32
C GLU A 183 6.80 16.82 5.67
N SER A 184 6.83 16.66 4.35
CA SER A 184 5.86 15.80 3.65
C SER A 184 5.96 14.34 4.12
N PHE A 185 7.17 13.85 4.38
CA PHE A 185 7.38 12.49 4.88
C PHE A 185 6.88 12.32 6.31
N LYS A 186 7.13 13.31 7.18
CA LYS A 186 6.59 13.33 8.56
C LYS A 186 5.07 13.32 8.54
N GLU A 187 4.47 14.21 7.76
CA GLU A 187 3.01 14.32 7.68
C GLU A 187 2.37 13.07 7.08
N ALA A 188 2.96 12.51 6.02
CA ALA A 188 2.51 11.23 5.46
C ALA A 188 2.58 10.09 6.49
N THR A 189 3.58 10.11 7.38
CA THR A 189 3.72 9.11 8.43
C THR A 189 2.58 9.22 9.45
N VAL A 190 2.27 10.45 9.88
CA VAL A 190 1.12 10.73 10.77
C VAL A 190 -0.19 10.28 10.13
N LEU A 191 -0.42 10.62 8.86
CA LEU A 191 -1.61 10.17 8.13
C LEU A 191 -1.71 8.65 8.02
N CYS A 192 -0.58 7.95 7.82
CA CYS A 192 -0.56 6.48 7.81
C CYS A 192 -0.92 5.90 9.17
N GLU A 193 -0.37 6.46 10.25
CA GLU A 193 -0.66 6.03 11.62
C GLU A 193 -2.14 6.24 11.96
N GLU A 194 -2.69 7.41 11.62
CA GLU A 194 -4.10 7.72 11.82
C GLU A 194 -5.02 6.81 10.99
N TYR A 195 -4.71 6.56 9.72
CA TYR A 195 -5.47 5.59 8.94
C TYR A 195 -5.41 4.20 9.59
N ASN A 196 -4.25 3.78 10.09
CA ASN A 196 -4.08 2.47 10.72
C ASN A 196 -4.84 2.29 12.04
N THR A 197 -5.19 3.39 12.73
CA THR A 197 -6.09 3.39 13.90
C THR A 197 -7.56 3.48 13.50
N LEU A 198 -7.90 4.14 12.40
CA LEU A 198 -9.27 4.24 11.91
C LEU A 198 -9.73 3.02 11.09
N ASN A 199 -8.80 2.28 10.49
CA ASN A 199 -9.06 1.05 9.71
C ASN A 199 -9.59 -0.13 10.56
N HIS A 200 -10.06 0.17 11.77
CA HIS A 200 -10.83 -0.70 12.66
C HIS A 200 -12.35 -0.58 12.43
N ILE A 201 -12.79 0.36 11.59
CA ILE A 201 -14.20 0.69 11.34
C ILE A 201 -14.61 0.12 9.97
N GLY A 202 -14.94 -1.17 9.91
CA GLY A 202 -15.47 -1.83 8.70
C GLY A 202 -15.49 -3.35 8.78
N ASP A 203 -16.21 -3.98 7.85
CA ASP A 203 -16.43 -5.45 7.79
C ASP A 203 -15.22 -6.26 7.27
N TYR A 204 -14.12 -5.59 6.89
CA TYR A 204 -12.98 -6.18 6.21
C TYR A 204 -11.70 -6.19 7.05
N PRO A 205 -10.80 -7.17 6.85
CA PRO A 205 -9.60 -7.33 7.67
C PRO A 205 -8.63 -6.14 7.58
N LYS A 206 -7.97 -5.84 8.71
CA LYS A 206 -7.02 -4.74 8.87
C LYS A 206 -5.86 -4.83 7.86
N ILE A 207 -5.64 -3.76 7.11
CA ILE A 207 -4.46 -3.57 6.27
C ILE A 207 -3.68 -2.38 6.83
N ASN A 208 -2.40 -2.61 7.14
CA ASN A 208 -1.51 -1.56 7.61
C ASN A 208 -0.90 -0.82 6.43
N LEU A 209 -1.03 0.50 6.41
CA LEU A 209 -0.34 1.40 5.51
C LEU A 209 1.00 1.83 6.08
N CYS A 210 1.93 2.12 5.18
CA CYS A 210 3.24 2.63 5.51
C CYS A 210 3.70 3.56 4.38
N VAL A 211 4.41 4.63 4.74
CA VAL A 211 5.02 5.53 3.76
C VAL A 211 6.18 4.82 3.09
N GLU A 212 6.14 4.71 1.76
CA GLU A 212 7.22 4.07 1.00
C GLU A 212 8.32 5.05 0.59
N LYS A 213 7.93 6.22 0.07
CA LYS A 213 8.84 7.21 -0.50
C LYS A 213 8.17 8.58 -0.60
N ALA A 214 8.98 9.63 -0.49
CA ALA A 214 8.64 10.98 -0.91
C ALA A 214 9.37 11.27 -2.24
N LEU A 215 8.64 11.83 -3.20
CA LEU A 215 9.18 12.22 -4.50
C LEU A 215 9.11 13.74 -4.64
N GLY A 216 10.23 14.37 -4.98
CA GLY A 216 10.28 15.76 -5.42
C GLY A 216 10.46 15.85 -6.94
N PHE A 217 10.21 17.02 -7.53
CA PHE A 217 10.27 17.24 -8.98
C PHE A 217 9.50 16.17 -9.79
N THR A 218 8.22 16.01 -9.46
CA THR A 218 7.39 14.96 -10.03
C THR A 218 6.71 15.39 -11.32
N GLY A 219 6.68 14.48 -12.30
CA GLY A 219 5.91 14.61 -13.52
C GLY A 219 5.05 13.37 -13.73
N PHE A 220 3.75 13.56 -13.96
CA PHE A 220 2.81 12.48 -14.23
C PHE A 220 2.32 12.60 -15.67
N PHE A 221 2.57 11.57 -16.47
CA PHE A 221 2.24 11.59 -17.89
C PHE A 221 1.01 10.74 -18.20
N SER A 222 0.92 9.55 -17.61
CA SER A 222 -0.23 8.66 -17.75
C SER A 222 -0.27 7.63 -16.63
N LYS A 223 -1.29 6.75 -16.63
CA LYS A 223 -1.39 5.66 -15.65
C LYS A 223 -0.10 4.80 -15.71
N LYS A 224 0.52 4.59 -14.55
CA LYS A 224 1.82 3.90 -14.38
C LYS A 224 3.04 4.59 -15.02
N HIS A 225 2.91 5.79 -15.57
CA HIS A 225 4.00 6.55 -16.17
C HIS A 225 4.19 7.87 -15.42
N TYR A 226 5.13 7.86 -14.48
CA TYR A 226 5.53 9.02 -13.70
C TYR A 226 7.04 9.04 -13.51
N ILE A 227 7.59 10.24 -13.39
CA ILE A 227 8.98 10.48 -13.02
C ILE A 227 8.99 11.32 -11.74
N GLY A 228 9.99 11.11 -10.91
CA GLY A 228 10.21 11.92 -9.73
C GLY A 228 11.56 11.61 -9.13
N GLN A 229 12.21 12.63 -8.57
CA GLN A 229 13.43 12.43 -7.82
C GLN A 229 13.07 11.80 -6.49
N LYS A 230 13.54 10.56 -6.28
CA LYS A 230 13.39 9.88 -5.00
C LYS A 230 14.37 10.47 -4.00
N PHE A 231 13.84 11.15 -3.00
CA PHE A 231 14.63 11.55 -1.86
C PHE A 231 14.66 10.40 -0.87
N LYS A 232 15.84 9.83 -0.65
CA LYS A 232 16.04 8.95 0.50
C LYS A 232 16.09 9.88 1.72
N SER A 233 15.14 9.73 2.64
CA SER A 233 15.35 10.23 4.00
C SER A 233 16.70 9.69 4.44
N GLY A 234 17.65 10.61 4.67
CA GLY A 234 18.91 10.26 5.30
C GLY A 234 18.58 9.61 6.63
N THR A 235 18.90 8.32 6.74
CA THR A 235 19.23 7.72 8.04
C THR A 235 20.44 8.41 8.62
#